data_AF-W9GEP4-F1
#
_entry.id   AF-W9GEP4-F1
#
_cell.length_a   1.000
_cell.length_b   1.000
_cell.length_c   1.000
_cell.angle_alpha   90.00
_cell.angle_beta   90.00
_cell.angle_gamma   90.00
#
_symmetry.space_group_name_H-M   'P 1'
#
loop_
_entity.id
_entity.type
_entity.pdbx_description
1 polymer ?
#
loop_
_entity_poly.entity_id
_entity_poly.type
_entity_poly.pdbx_seq_one_letter_code
_entity_poly.pdbx_strand_id
1 'polypeptide(L)'
;MKQTDHETSVIHHAENLMALRYAAVVLAGIIGVLYGILFFLVRSAESAPGATDTTTYGAYLFLAIAYLAGSWALAVVGRRMVWVIGAIVQVVVLALFVVFGVGLLGPGVFDYAALSDLSMGTWAAAITVAEVALLGLLVGLAVAKPAEI
;
A
#
# COMPACT_ATOMS: atom_id res chain seq x y z
N MET A 1 -26.23 -28.82 23.88
CA MET A 1 -26.29 -27.36 23.64
C MET A 1 -24.91 -26.68 23.56
N LYS A 2 -23.77 -27.36 23.76
CA LYS A 2 -22.42 -26.74 23.64
C LYS A 2 -21.75 -26.86 22.26
N GLN A 3 -22.24 -27.75 21.40
CA GLN A 3 -21.59 -28.08 20.12
C GLN A 3 -21.95 -27.07 19.02
N THR A 4 -23.18 -26.55 19.05
CA THR A 4 -23.68 -25.50 18.15
C THR A 4 -22.95 -24.17 18.32
N ASP A 5 -22.65 -23.79 19.56
CA ASP A 5 -21.99 -22.50 19.85
C ASP A 5 -20.55 -22.47 19.35
N HIS A 6 -19.87 -23.62 19.33
CA HIS A 6 -18.50 -23.74 18.83
C HIS A 6 -18.44 -23.67 17.30
N GLU A 7 -19.33 -24.35 16.60
CA GLU A 7 -19.41 -24.30 15.13
C GLU A 7 -19.74 -22.89 14.61
N THR A 8 -20.68 -22.19 15.24
CA THR A 8 -21.01 -20.79 14.87
C THR A 8 -19.83 -19.85 15.09
N SER A 9 -19.04 -20.04 16.16
CA SER A 9 -17.85 -19.24 16.43
C SER A 9 -16.74 -19.46 15.39
N VAL A 10 -16.55 -20.68 14.91
CA VAL A 10 -15.51 -21.00 13.91
C VAL A 10 -15.86 -20.41 12.55
N ILE A 11 -17.13 -20.50 12.14
CA ILE A 11 -17.61 -19.95 10.87
C ILE A 11 -17.44 -18.42 10.83
N HIS A 12 -17.87 -17.71 11.88
CA HIS A 12 -17.71 -16.25 11.95
C HIS A 12 -16.25 -15.82 11.98
N HIS A 13 -15.35 -16.59 12.60
CA HIS A 13 -13.93 -16.28 12.57
C HIS A 13 -13.34 -16.38 11.15
N ALA A 14 -13.68 -17.45 10.43
CA ALA A 14 -13.23 -17.65 9.05
C ALA A 14 -13.76 -16.56 8.09
N GLU A 15 -15.03 -16.18 8.22
CA GLU A 15 -15.64 -15.09 7.45
C GLU A 15 -14.91 -13.76 7.65
N ASN A 16 -14.58 -13.42 8.90
CA ASN A 16 -13.86 -12.19 9.24
C ASN A 16 -12.45 -12.16 8.64
N LEU A 17 -11.72 -13.29 8.66
CA LEU A 17 -10.40 -13.37 8.04
C LEU A 17 -10.45 -13.23 6.52
N MET A 18 -11.46 -13.82 5.88
CA MET A 18 -11.67 -13.68 4.44
C MET A 18 -12.00 -12.23 4.09
N ALA A 19 -12.89 -11.57 4.85
CA ALA A 19 -13.23 -10.16 4.65
C ALA A 19 -11.99 -9.24 4.80
N LEU A 20 -11.17 -9.46 5.84
CA LEU A 20 -9.92 -8.71 6.04
C LEU A 20 -8.94 -8.92 4.89
N ARG A 21 -8.82 -10.16 4.40
CA ARG A 21 -7.97 -10.48 3.24
C ARG A 21 -8.44 -9.75 1.98
N TYR A 22 -9.74 -9.79 1.68
CA TYR A 22 -10.28 -9.06 0.53
C TYR A 22 -10.09 -7.56 0.66
N ALA A 23 -10.29 -6.99 1.86
CA ALA A 23 -10.02 -5.59 2.10
C ALA A 23 -8.55 -5.23 1.84
N ALA A 24 -7.60 -6.06 2.30
CA ALA A 24 -6.18 -5.86 2.05
C ALA A 24 -5.82 -5.96 0.56
N VAL A 25 -6.40 -6.92 -0.16
CA VAL A 25 -6.22 -7.08 -1.62
C VAL A 25 -6.70 -5.84 -2.37
N VAL A 26 -7.93 -5.41 -2.09
CA VAL A 26 -8.56 -4.26 -2.75
C VAL A 26 -7.78 -2.99 -2.45
N LEU A 27 -7.44 -2.76 -1.18
CA LEU A 27 -6.70 -1.57 -0.78
C LEU A 27 -5.29 -1.52 -1.38
N ALA A 28 -4.57 -2.65 -1.40
CA ALA A 28 -3.28 -2.74 -2.10
C ALA A 28 -3.42 -2.44 -3.60
N GLY A 29 -4.50 -2.93 -4.22
CA GLY A 29 -4.81 -2.65 -5.62
C GLY A 29 -5.08 -1.17 -5.88
N ILE A 30 -5.88 -0.53 -5.01
CA ILE A 30 -6.17 0.91 -5.07
C ILE A 30 -4.87 1.71 -4.95
N ILE A 31 -4.02 1.41 -3.98
CA ILE A 31 -2.73 2.08 -3.81
C ILE A 31 -1.86 1.95 -5.07
N GLY A 32 -1.81 0.75 -5.66
CA GLY A 32 -1.10 0.51 -6.93
C GLY A 32 -1.65 1.38 -8.08
N VAL A 33 -2.97 1.53 -8.17
CA VAL A 33 -3.61 2.42 -9.16
C VAL A 33 -3.28 3.89 -8.89
N LEU A 34 -3.31 4.34 -7.63
CA LEU A 34 -2.96 5.72 -7.27
C LEU A 34 -1.50 6.04 -7.65
N TYR A 35 -0.56 5.13 -7.40
CA TYR A 35 0.82 5.27 -7.86
C TYR A 35 0.93 5.27 -9.39
N GLY A 36 0.10 4.49 -10.08
CA GLY A 36 0.02 4.53 -11.54
C GLY A 36 -0.46 5.89 -12.07
N ILE A 37 -1.46 6.49 -11.42
CA ILE A 37 -1.92 7.85 -11.75
C ILE A 37 -0.79 8.86 -11.52
N LEU A 38 -0.12 8.80 -10.36
CA LEU A 38 1.02 9.66 -10.06
C LEU A 38 2.16 9.51 -11.07
N PHE A 39 2.44 8.29 -11.54
CA PHE A 39 3.40 8.07 -12.62
C PHE A 39 3.04 8.88 -13.88
N PHE A 40 1.79 8.83 -14.34
CA PHE A 40 1.38 9.59 -15.52
C PHE A 40 1.42 11.11 -15.29
N LEU A 41 0.99 11.57 -14.11
CA LEU A 41 1.01 12.99 -13.75
C LEU A 41 2.44 13.54 -13.68
N VAL A 42 3.33 12.85 -12.96
CA VAL A 42 4.74 13.24 -12.82
C VAL A 42 5.45 13.14 -14.16
N ARG A 43 5.22 12.09 -14.94
CA ARG A 43 5.79 11.98 -16.30
C ARG A 43 5.35 13.14 -17.19
N SER A 44 4.08 13.53 -17.12
CA SER A 44 3.58 14.69 -17.86
C SER A 44 4.28 15.98 -17.43
N ALA A 45 4.42 16.19 -16.12
CA ALA A 45 5.10 17.36 -15.55
C ALA A 45 6.59 17.41 -15.93
N GLU A 46 7.31 16.30 -15.82
CA GLU A 46 8.74 16.21 -16.17
C GLU A 46 8.99 16.31 -17.69
N SER A 47 7.97 16.11 -18.53
CA SER A 47 8.06 16.32 -19.98
C SER A 47 7.84 17.76 -20.42
N ALA A 48 7.46 18.65 -19.50
CA ALA A 48 7.22 20.07 -19.80
C ALA A 48 8.55 20.82 -20.09
N PRO A 49 8.55 21.80 -21.00
CA PRO A 49 9.73 22.60 -21.29
C PRO A 49 10.28 23.31 -20.04
N GLY A 50 11.56 23.08 -19.73
CA GLY A 50 12.24 23.69 -18.58
C GLY A 50 12.35 22.79 -17.34
N ALA A 51 11.82 21.56 -17.37
CA ALA A 51 12.06 20.57 -16.31
C ALA A 51 13.54 20.13 -16.29
N THR A 52 14.16 20.10 -15.10
CA THR A 52 15.57 19.73 -14.91
C THR A 52 15.76 18.30 -14.42
N ASP A 53 14.83 17.74 -13.64
CA ASP A 53 14.85 16.32 -13.27
C ASP A 53 13.81 15.53 -14.09
N THR A 54 14.24 14.38 -14.60
CA THR A 54 13.50 13.59 -15.62
C THR A 54 13.37 12.10 -15.28
N THR A 55 13.64 11.74 -14.01
CA THR A 55 13.70 10.34 -13.58
C THR A 55 12.73 10.00 -12.44
N THR A 56 12.00 10.97 -11.89
CA THR A 56 11.19 10.76 -10.67
C THR A 56 9.95 9.91 -10.96
N TYR A 57 9.40 9.98 -12.17
CA TYR A 57 8.25 9.16 -12.56
C TYR A 57 8.54 7.64 -12.38
N GLY A 58 9.79 7.21 -12.53
CA GLY A 58 10.19 5.80 -12.45
C GLY A 58 9.91 5.18 -11.08
N ALA A 59 10.06 5.95 -10.00
CA ALA A 59 9.76 5.49 -8.64
C ALA A 59 8.26 5.18 -8.47
N TYR A 60 7.39 6.05 -8.98
CA TYR A 60 5.94 5.82 -8.94
C TYR A 60 5.51 4.62 -9.78
N LEU A 61 6.14 4.40 -10.95
CA LEU A 61 5.88 3.20 -11.75
C LEU A 61 6.29 1.92 -11.02
N PHE A 62 7.47 1.92 -10.39
CA PHE A 62 7.95 0.79 -9.61
C PHE A 62 7.00 0.46 -8.45
N LEU A 63 6.57 1.48 -7.70
CA LEU A 63 5.60 1.32 -6.61
C LEU A 63 4.25 0.81 -7.12
N ALA A 64 3.74 1.34 -8.23
CA ALA A 64 2.50 0.88 -8.85
C ALA A 64 2.56 -0.63 -9.15
N ILE A 65 3.63 -1.09 -9.80
CA ILE A 65 3.84 -2.50 -10.13
C ILE A 65 3.95 -3.34 -8.85
N ALA A 66 4.74 -2.89 -7.87
CA ALA A 66 4.94 -3.62 -6.62
C ALA A 66 3.64 -3.83 -5.85
N TYR A 67 2.80 -2.79 -5.76
CA TYR A 67 1.49 -2.86 -5.09
C TYR A 67 0.47 -3.72 -5.84
N LEU A 68 0.43 -3.63 -7.17
CA LEU A 68 -0.44 -4.49 -7.98
C LEU A 68 -0.02 -5.96 -7.90
N ALA A 69 1.28 -6.25 -7.95
CA ALA A 69 1.82 -7.59 -7.75
C ALA A 69 1.54 -8.10 -6.33
N GLY A 70 1.68 -7.25 -5.31
CA GLY A 70 1.35 -7.56 -3.92
C GLY A 70 -0.14 -7.85 -3.72
N SER A 71 -1.02 -7.05 -4.32
CA SER A 71 -2.47 -7.27 -4.33
C SER A 71 -2.81 -8.64 -4.93
N TRP A 72 -2.21 -8.97 -6.08
CA TRP A 72 -2.37 -10.28 -6.71
C TRP A 72 -1.85 -11.41 -5.83
N ALA A 73 -0.66 -11.26 -5.24
CA ALA A 73 -0.10 -12.25 -4.33
C ALA A 73 -0.99 -12.47 -3.10
N LEU A 74 -1.57 -11.42 -2.52
CA LEU A 74 -2.53 -11.52 -1.43
C LEU A 74 -3.82 -12.24 -1.86
N ALA A 75 -4.28 -12.03 -3.09
CA ALA A 75 -5.48 -12.66 -3.65
C ALA A 75 -5.29 -14.17 -3.88
N VAL A 76 -4.09 -14.58 -4.31
CA VAL A 76 -3.81 -15.98 -4.69
C VAL A 76 -3.21 -16.78 -3.54
N VAL A 77 -2.35 -16.18 -2.73
CA VAL A 77 -1.56 -16.88 -1.72
C VAL A 77 -2.13 -16.68 -0.32
N GLY A 78 -2.88 -17.66 0.16
CA GLY A 78 -3.45 -17.69 1.52
C GLY A 78 -2.45 -18.09 2.61
N ARG A 79 -1.18 -17.65 2.55
CA ARG A 79 -0.14 -18.04 3.51
C ARG A 79 0.22 -16.90 4.43
N ARG A 80 0.28 -17.18 5.74
CA ARG A 80 0.68 -16.21 6.79
C ARG A 80 1.99 -15.48 6.49
N MET A 81 2.96 -16.19 5.91
CA MET A 81 4.25 -15.60 5.56
C MET A 81 4.14 -14.44 4.58
N VAL A 82 3.17 -14.47 3.65
CA VAL A 82 2.92 -13.37 2.70
C VAL A 82 2.42 -12.13 3.44
N TRP A 83 1.57 -12.28 4.45
CA TRP A 83 1.04 -11.16 5.24
C TRP A 83 2.12 -10.52 6.10
N VAL A 84 2.98 -11.34 6.72
CA VAL A 84 4.14 -10.87 7.51
C VAL A 84 5.11 -10.10 6.62
N ILE A 85 5.50 -10.67 5.47
CA ILE A 85 6.39 -9.99 4.52
C ILE A 85 5.75 -8.69 4.03
N GLY A 86 4.46 -8.71 3.70
CA GLY A 86 3.71 -7.53 3.29
C GLY A 86 3.75 -6.43 4.36
N ALA A 87 3.52 -6.77 5.63
CA ALA A 87 3.57 -5.82 6.73
C ALA A 87 4.98 -5.22 6.90
N ILE A 88 6.03 -6.03 6.80
CA ILE A 88 7.42 -5.55 6.85
C ILE A 88 7.70 -4.58 5.70
N VAL A 89 7.29 -4.93 4.47
CA VAL A 89 7.43 -4.07 3.30
C VAL A 89 6.69 -2.75 3.51
N GLN A 90 5.48 -2.75 4.08
CA GLN A 90 4.73 -1.53 4.39
C GLN A 90 5.46 -0.62 5.37
N VAL A 91 6.06 -1.18 6.43
CA VAL A 91 6.87 -0.39 7.37
C VAL A 91 8.05 0.27 6.67
N VAL A 92 8.71 -0.45 5.75
CA VAL A 92 9.80 0.10 4.94
C VAL A 92 9.29 1.22 4.03
N VAL A 93 8.18 1.03 3.33
CA VAL A 93 7.61 2.05 2.43
C VAL A 93 7.23 3.32 3.21
N LEU A 94 6.58 3.19 4.37
CA LEU A 94 6.25 4.32 5.23
C LEU A 94 7.51 5.05 5.73
N ALA A 95 8.56 4.32 6.10
CA ALA A 95 9.83 4.92 6.50
C ALA A 95 10.48 5.69 5.34
N LEU A 96 10.45 5.14 4.12
CA LEU A 96 10.93 5.83 2.92
C LEU A 96 10.09 7.08 2.63
N PHE A 97 8.77 7.04 2.83
CA PHE A 97 7.89 8.20 2.72
C PHE A 97 8.27 9.33 3.68
N VAL A 98 8.61 9.01 4.93
CA VAL A 98 9.08 10.02 5.88
C VAL A 98 10.42 10.60 5.42
N VAL A 99 11.37 9.74 5.03
CA VAL A 99 12.71 10.17 4.63
C VAL A 99 12.70 11.05 3.38
N PHE A 100 11.98 10.64 2.33
CA PHE A 100 11.96 11.34 1.05
C PHE A 100 10.84 12.37 0.92
N GLY A 101 9.72 12.19 1.62
CA GLY A 101 8.62 13.15 1.65
C GLY A 101 8.98 14.37 2.49
N VAL A 102 9.34 14.17 3.77
CA VAL A 102 9.68 15.28 4.69
C VAL A 102 11.07 15.86 4.42
N GLY A 103 11.89 15.20 3.59
CA GLY A 103 13.21 15.69 3.26
C GLY A 103 14.23 15.49 4.39
N LEU A 104 14.12 14.40 5.15
CA LEU A 104 15.01 14.12 6.28
C LEU A 104 16.50 14.00 5.84
N LEU A 105 16.74 13.61 4.59
CA LEU A 105 18.07 13.39 4.01
C LEU A 105 18.36 14.24 2.74
N GLY A 106 17.55 15.26 2.45
CA GLY A 106 17.69 16.10 1.25
C GLY A 106 16.42 16.91 0.95
N PRO A 107 16.36 17.64 -0.19
CA PRO A 107 15.14 18.33 -0.61
C PRO A 107 13.99 17.33 -0.73
N GLY A 108 12.89 17.57 0.00
CA GLY A 108 11.74 16.68 0.00
C GLY A 108 11.01 16.73 -1.35
N VAL A 109 10.34 15.63 -1.72
CA VAL A 109 9.53 15.55 -2.96
C VAL A 109 8.43 16.64 -2.98
N PHE A 110 8.04 17.17 -1.82
CA PHE A 110 7.04 18.24 -1.71
C PHE A 110 7.52 19.63 -2.14
N ASP A 111 8.84 19.87 -2.17
CA ASP A 111 9.42 21.15 -2.58
C ASP A 111 9.79 21.17 -4.08
N TYR A 112 9.44 20.12 -4.83
CA TYR A 112 9.83 20.00 -6.23
C TYR A 112 8.95 20.89 -7.11
N ALA A 113 9.55 21.95 -7.68
CA ALA A 113 8.87 23.01 -8.41
C ALA A 113 8.04 22.51 -9.61
N ALA A 114 8.48 21.44 -10.29
CA ALA A 114 7.72 20.86 -11.40
C ALA A 114 6.39 20.21 -10.95
N LEU A 115 6.22 19.95 -9.64
CA LEU A 115 5.03 19.32 -9.07
C LEU A 115 4.19 20.28 -8.23
N SER A 116 4.51 21.60 -8.22
CA SER A 116 3.82 22.59 -7.39
C SER A 116 2.32 22.63 -7.64
N ASP A 117 1.90 22.42 -8.88
CA ASP A 117 0.49 22.49 -9.30
C ASP A 117 -0.27 21.19 -9.04
N LEU A 118 0.43 20.10 -8.73
CA LEU A 118 -0.17 18.77 -8.53
C LEU A 118 -0.65 18.51 -7.11
N SER A 119 -0.55 19.50 -6.20
CA SER A 119 -0.94 19.35 -4.79
C SER A 119 -0.35 18.08 -4.15
N MET A 120 0.96 17.85 -4.34
CA MET A 120 1.64 16.61 -3.94
C MET A 120 1.47 16.27 -2.46
N GLY A 121 1.33 17.27 -1.59
CA GLY A 121 1.03 17.06 -0.18
C GLY A 121 -0.30 16.33 0.05
N THR A 122 -1.34 16.64 -0.73
CA THR A 122 -2.64 15.97 -0.66
C THR A 122 -2.55 14.53 -1.16
N TRP A 123 -1.84 14.30 -2.26
CA TRP A 123 -1.60 12.96 -2.79
C TRP A 123 -0.86 12.08 -1.80
N ALA A 124 0.22 12.60 -1.21
CA ALA A 124 0.98 11.87 -0.21
C ALA A 124 0.14 11.60 1.04
N ALA A 125 -0.62 12.57 1.55
CA ALA A 125 -1.50 12.35 2.69
C ALA A 125 -2.52 11.23 2.42
N ALA A 126 -3.18 11.25 1.25
CA ALA A 126 -4.17 10.23 0.87
C ALA A 126 -3.54 8.83 0.76
N ILE A 127 -2.38 8.73 0.10
CA ILE A 127 -1.68 7.45 -0.06
C ILE A 127 -1.15 6.95 1.28
N THR A 128 -0.54 7.81 2.11
CA THR A 128 -0.04 7.43 3.44
C THR A 128 -1.17 6.91 4.34
N VAL A 129 -2.35 7.54 4.33
CA VAL A 129 -3.51 7.02 5.08
C VAL A 129 -3.90 5.62 4.58
N ALA A 130 -3.91 5.41 3.26
CA ALA A 130 -4.19 4.09 2.69
C ALA A 130 -3.12 3.05 3.07
N GLU A 131 -1.84 3.42 3.07
CA GLU A 131 -0.73 2.55 3.46
C GLU A 131 -0.79 2.16 4.95
N VAL A 132 -1.09 3.12 5.83
CA VAL A 132 -1.30 2.84 7.27
C VAL A 132 -2.49 1.91 7.48
N ALA A 133 -3.59 2.11 6.77
CA ALA A 133 -4.74 1.21 6.83
C ALA A 133 -4.38 -0.19 6.33
N LEU A 134 -3.65 -0.30 5.21
CA LEU A 134 -3.18 -1.58 4.68
C LEU A 134 -2.24 -2.29 5.66
N LEU A 135 -1.31 -1.57 6.29
CA LEU A 135 -0.44 -2.12 7.34
C LEU A 135 -1.28 -2.70 8.48
N GLY A 136 -2.30 -1.97 8.96
CA GLY A 136 -3.20 -2.46 10.00
C GLY A 136 -3.89 -3.77 9.61
N LEU A 137 -4.39 -3.86 8.38
CA LEU A 137 -5.02 -5.09 7.86
C LEU A 137 -4.03 -6.26 7.78
N LEU A 138 -2.81 -6.02 7.27
CA LEU A 138 -1.78 -7.04 7.14
C LEU A 138 -1.27 -7.53 8.49
N VAL A 139 -1.12 -6.64 9.47
CA VAL A 139 -0.78 -7.02 10.86
C VAL A 139 -1.92 -7.83 11.47
N GLY A 140 -3.18 -7.42 11.28
CA GLY A 140 -4.33 -8.18 11.74
C GLY A 140 -4.36 -9.60 11.18
N LEU A 141 -4.14 -9.75 9.88
CA LEU A 141 -4.01 -11.05 9.21
C LEU A 141 -2.81 -11.85 9.73
N ALA A 142 -1.66 -11.21 9.93
CA ALA A 142 -0.44 -11.87 10.39
C ALA A 142 -0.52 -12.38 11.84
N VAL A 143 -1.31 -11.71 12.69
CA VAL A 143 -1.50 -12.09 14.10
C VAL A 143 -2.65 -13.09 14.26
N ALA A 144 -3.63 -13.07 13.36
CA ALA A 144 -4.69 -14.08 13.33
C ALA A 144 -4.09 -15.49 13.26
N LYS A 145 -4.53 -16.38 14.16
CA LYS A 145 -4.15 -17.79 14.09
C LYS A 145 -4.69 -18.36 12.78
N PRO A 146 -3.88 -19.08 11.98
CA PRO A 146 -4.45 -19.88 10.91
C PRO A 146 -5.42 -20.86 11.56
N ALA A 147 -6.65 -20.92 11.06
CA ALA A 147 -7.53 -22.03 11.39
C ALA A 147 -6.79 -23.30 10.94
N GLU A 148 -6.39 -24.13 11.89
CA GLU A 148 -5.94 -25.49 11.59
C GLU A 148 -7.17 -26.19 11.00
N ILE A 149 -7.14 -26.39 9.68
CA ILE A 149 -8.06 -27.28 8.96
C ILE A 149 -7.41 -28.65 8.93
#